data_AF-A0A3E5E3A1-F1
#
_entry.id   AF-A0A3E5E3A1-F1
#
_cell.length_a   1.000
_cell.length_b   1.000
_cell.length_c   1.000
_cell.angle_alpha   90.00
_cell.angle_beta   90.00
_cell.angle_gamma   90.00
#
_symmetry.space_group_name_H-M   'P 1'
#
loop_
_entity.id
_entity.type
_entity.pdbx_description
1 polymer ?
#
loop_
_entity_poly.entity_id
_entity_poly.type
_entity_poly.pdbx_seq_one_letter_code
_entity_poly.pdbx_strand_id
1 'polypeptide(L)'
;MARIYDNLETKFTDGLQGIISNVGVKRVDFCVGYFNLRGWNLIVNEVDQLSGDFVYEQNYRIFRTCRLLIGMHRPDEDLVRSLYSGKKQLPDAEYVQKCKIAIARDFKKQLLLGLPSKNDEWTLRRLSAQMKEEKVCVRLYLREPLHAKLYLAYRPDDNFNPIQAIMGSSNLTYSGLTRQGELNAEFADSDSAEKLSEWFDARWNDKFCIDITKELIDAIDNSWAGEEDIPPYYIYLKTVYHTSVRDNELYLKAL
;
A
#
# COMPACT_ATOMS: atom_id res chain seq x y z
N MET A 1 -28.52 -8.77 -0.17
CA MET A 1 -27.65 -9.94 0.08
C MET A 1 -26.21 -9.51 -0.12
N ALA A 2 -25.29 -9.93 0.75
CA ALA A 2 -23.86 -9.64 0.59
C ALA A 2 -23.29 -10.44 -0.59
N ARG A 3 -22.50 -9.79 -1.45
CA ARG A 3 -21.80 -10.47 -2.54
C ARG A 3 -20.50 -11.06 -2.00
N ILE A 4 -20.22 -12.32 -2.31
CA ILE A 4 -19.03 -13.03 -1.83
C ILE A 4 -18.03 -13.18 -2.97
N TYR A 5 -16.76 -12.90 -2.67
CA TYR A 5 -15.63 -13.12 -3.57
C TYR A 5 -14.69 -14.15 -2.97
N ASP A 6 -14.48 -15.26 -3.67
CA ASP A 6 -13.69 -16.41 -3.24
C ASP A 6 -12.55 -16.77 -4.22
N ASN A 7 -12.42 -16.01 -5.33
CA ASN A 7 -11.51 -16.29 -6.43
C ASN A 7 -11.70 -17.68 -7.08
N LEU A 8 -12.87 -18.31 -6.90
CA LEU A 8 -13.30 -19.52 -7.60
C LEU A 8 -14.33 -19.16 -8.66
N GLU A 9 -15.48 -18.63 -8.23
CA GLU A 9 -16.58 -18.26 -9.12
C GLU A 9 -16.60 -16.74 -9.38
N THR A 10 -16.40 -15.94 -8.33
CA THR A 10 -16.35 -14.48 -8.42
C THR A 10 -14.98 -14.00 -7.97
N LYS A 11 -14.24 -13.36 -8.89
CA LYS A 11 -12.91 -12.83 -8.61
C LYS A 11 -13.01 -11.56 -7.77
N PHE A 12 -12.17 -11.48 -6.74
CA PHE A 12 -12.08 -10.29 -5.91
C PHE A 12 -11.56 -9.08 -6.67
N THR A 13 -10.66 -9.28 -7.65
CA THR A 13 -10.18 -8.21 -8.54
C THR A 13 -11.32 -7.48 -9.23
N ASP A 14 -12.28 -8.23 -9.77
CA ASP A 14 -13.39 -7.69 -10.55
C ASP A 14 -14.35 -6.94 -9.62
N GLY A 15 -14.53 -7.43 -8.39
CA GLY A 15 -15.26 -6.74 -7.33
C GLY A 15 -14.61 -5.42 -6.92
N LEU A 16 -13.30 -5.44 -6.68
CA LEU A 16 -12.55 -4.26 -6.27
C LEU A 16 -12.53 -3.19 -7.37
N GLN A 17 -12.21 -3.57 -8.62
CA GLN A 17 -12.31 -2.66 -9.76
C GLN A 17 -13.74 -2.16 -9.95
N GLY A 18 -14.74 -3.02 -9.75
CA GLY A 18 -16.15 -2.68 -9.85
C GLY A 18 -16.59 -1.60 -8.86
N ILE A 19 -16.17 -1.67 -7.59
CA ILE A 19 -16.52 -0.63 -6.61
C ILE A 19 -15.77 0.69 -6.87
N ILE A 20 -14.55 0.65 -7.43
CA ILE A 20 -13.78 1.87 -7.73
C ILE A 20 -14.36 2.59 -8.95
N SER A 21 -14.72 1.83 -9.99
CA SER A 21 -15.23 2.36 -11.27
C SER A 21 -16.74 2.61 -11.28
N ASN A 22 -17.43 2.36 -10.16
CA ASN A 22 -18.88 2.58 -10.08
C ASN A 22 -19.24 4.05 -10.31
N VAL A 23 -20.40 4.28 -10.91
CA VAL A 23 -20.90 5.62 -11.21
C VAL A 23 -21.04 6.43 -9.92
N GLY A 24 -20.52 7.65 -9.96
CA GLY A 24 -20.57 8.59 -8.83
C GLY A 24 -19.47 8.40 -7.78
N VAL A 25 -18.59 7.39 -7.93
CA VAL A 25 -17.44 7.24 -7.03
C VAL A 25 -16.46 8.38 -7.27
N LYS A 26 -16.15 9.12 -6.21
CA LYS A 26 -15.19 10.23 -6.25
C LYS A 26 -13.88 9.91 -5.55
N ARG A 27 -13.92 9.12 -4.48
CA ARG A 27 -12.77 8.80 -3.63
C ARG A 27 -12.82 7.35 -3.18
N VAL A 28 -11.65 6.78 -2.89
CA VAL A 28 -11.50 5.47 -2.27
C VAL A 28 -10.57 5.50 -1.08
N ASP A 29 -10.87 4.67 -0.08
CA ASP A 29 -10.03 4.51 1.11
C ASP A 29 -9.74 3.03 1.34
N PHE A 30 -8.46 2.67 1.38
CA PHE A 30 -7.98 1.30 1.50
C PHE A 30 -7.20 1.13 2.80
N CYS A 31 -7.55 0.14 3.61
CA CYS A 31 -6.79 -0.28 4.77
C CYS A 31 -6.35 -1.71 4.58
N VAL A 32 -5.03 -1.94 4.52
CA VAL A 32 -4.43 -3.25 4.30
C VAL A 32 -3.32 -3.52 5.30
N GLY A 33 -3.10 -4.80 5.60
CA GLY A 33 -1.93 -5.19 6.38
C GLY A 33 -0.64 -4.98 5.60
N TYR A 34 -0.61 -5.51 4.37
CA TYR A 34 0.53 -5.46 3.46
C TYR A 34 0.13 -4.87 2.11
N PHE A 35 1.06 -4.15 1.50
CA PHE A 35 0.91 -3.52 0.20
C PHE A 35 2.10 -3.90 -0.69
N ASN A 36 1.84 -4.19 -1.98
CA ASN A 36 2.92 -4.34 -2.96
C ASN A 36 2.50 -3.84 -4.35
N LEU A 37 3.51 -3.63 -5.21
CA LEU A 37 3.34 -3.11 -6.57
C LEU A 37 2.36 -3.91 -7.42
N ARG A 38 2.46 -5.24 -7.40
CA ARG A 38 1.63 -6.09 -8.26
C ARG A 38 0.16 -6.00 -7.90
N GLY A 39 -0.16 -5.74 -6.64
CA GLY A 39 -1.53 -5.43 -6.22
C GLY A 39 -1.99 -4.09 -6.79
N TRP A 40 -1.14 -3.07 -6.75
CA TRP A 40 -1.45 -1.74 -7.29
C TRP A 40 -1.71 -1.74 -8.81
N ASN A 41 -0.94 -2.52 -9.57
CA ASN A 41 -1.11 -2.66 -11.02
C ASN A 41 -2.53 -3.03 -11.45
N LEU A 42 -3.28 -3.72 -10.58
CA LEU A 42 -4.65 -4.14 -10.88
C LEU A 42 -5.69 -3.03 -10.70
N ILE A 43 -5.35 -1.94 -10.03
CA ILE A 43 -6.31 -0.84 -9.73
C ILE A 43 -5.80 0.55 -10.12
N VAL A 44 -4.57 0.64 -10.64
CA VAL A 44 -3.89 1.91 -10.93
C VAL A 44 -4.68 2.79 -11.91
N ASN A 45 -5.29 2.17 -12.91
CA ASN A 45 -6.07 2.88 -13.94
C ASN A 45 -7.41 3.39 -13.39
N GLU A 46 -8.05 2.60 -12.54
CA GLU A 46 -9.32 2.93 -11.92
C GLU A 46 -9.14 4.09 -10.94
N VAL A 47 -8.08 4.06 -10.12
CA VAL A 47 -7.71 5.18 -9.23
C VAL A 47 -7.42 6.45 -10.04
N ASP A 48 -6.84 6.32 -11.23
CA ASP A 48 -6.58 7.46 -12.12
C ASP A 48 -7.84 8.16 -12.64
N GLN A 49 -8.96 7.45 -12.73
CA GLN A 49 -10.20 8.03 -13.24
C GLN A 49 -11.02 8.75 -12.16
N LEU A 50 -10.68 8.53 -10.89
CA LEU A 50 -11.37 9.16 -9.76
C LEU A 50 -11.14 10.67 -9.76
N SER A 51 -12.23 11.39 -9.52
CA SER A 51 -12.24 12.86 -9.48
C SER A 51 -11.71 13.43 -8.18
N GLY A 52 -11.71 12.67 -7.08
CA GLY A 52 -11.37 13.12 -5.73
C GLY A 52 -12.52 13.84 -5.04
N ASP A 53 -12.43 13.93 -3.71
CA ASP A 53 -13.38 14.69 -2.90
C ASP A 53 -12.70 15.25 -1.63
N PHE A 54 -13.32 16.25 -1.02
CA PHE A 54 -12.82 16.83 0.23
C PHE A 54 -13.20 15.98 1.44
N VAL A 55 -12.22 15.69 2.28
CA VAL A 55 -12.37 15.04 3.58
C VAL A 55 -11.88 15.93 4.71
N TYR A 56 -12.39 15.67 5.91
CA TYR A 56 -11.79 16.21 7.12
C TYR A 56 -10.71 15.25 7.61
N GLU A 57 -9.46 15.72 7.59
CA GLU A 57 -8.36 15.07 8.29
C GLU A 57 -8.02 15.93 9.50
N GLN A 58 -8.25 15.38 10.69
CA GLN A 58 -8.24 16.14 11.94
C GLN A 58 -9.21 17.34 11.86
N ASN A 59 -8.68 18.56 11.77
CA ASN A 59 -9.47 19.80 11.67
C ASN A 59 -9.30 20.50 10.31
N TYR A 60 -8.64 19.86 9.35
CA TYR A 60 -8.35 20.43 8.04
C TYR A 60 -9.19 19.76 6.96
N ARG A 61 -9.74 20.60 6.07
CA ARG A 61 -10.41 20.12 4.87
C ARG A 61 -9.36 19.90 3.79
N ILE A 62 -9.13 18.65 3.43
CA ILE A 62 -8.09 18.25 2.48
C ILE A 62 -8.72 17.50 1.32
N PHE A 63 -8.25 17.79 0.11
CA PHE A 63 -8.68 17.07 -1.09
C PHE A 63 -7.98 15.72 -1.16
N ARG A 64 -8.75 14.63 -1.29
CA ARG A 64 -8.22 13.26 -1.37
C ARG A 64 -8.90 12.48 -2.47
N THR A 65 -8.10 11.67 -3.18
CA THR A 65 -8.62 10.73 -4.19
C THR A 65 -8.47 9.29 -3.73
N CYS A 66 -7.31 8.93 -3.21
CA CYS A 66 -7.06 7.61 -2.64
C CYS A 66 -6.28 7.76 -1.33
N ARG A 67 -6.82 7.22 -0.22
CA ARG A 67 -6.09 7.06 1.04
C ARG A 67 -5.71 5.60 1.23
N LEU A 68 -4.41 5.30 1.33
CA LEU A 68 -3.89 3.96 1.57
C LEU A 68 -3.26 3.87 2.96
N LEU A 69 -3.89 3.09 3.83
CA LEU A 69 -3.42 2.81 5.19
C LEU A 69 -2.77 1.42 5.25
N ILE A 70 -1.51 1.36 5.69
CA ILE A 70 -0.74 0.14 5.83
C ILE A 70 -0.53 -0.17 7.31
N GLY A 71 -0.72 -1.43 7.71
CA GLY A 71 -0.85 -1.80 9.12
C GLY A 71 0.14 -2.80 9.72
N MET A 72 0.83 -3.60 8.89
CA MET A 72 1.66 -4.73 9.35
C MET A 72 3.16 -4.57 9.14
N HIS A 73 3.62 -3.38 8.75
CA HIS A 73 5.04 -3.13 8.55
C HIS A 73 5.73 -2.74 9.86
N ARG A 74 6.49 -3.65 10.45
CA ARG A 74 7.20 -3.46 11.73
C ARG A 74 8.59 -4.09 11.70
N PRO A 75 9.58 -3.54 12.41
CA PRO A 75 10.86 -4.19 12.62
C PRO A 75 10.71 -5.57 13.29
N ASP A 76 11.56 -6.53 12.90
CA ASP A 76 11.52 -7.92 13.40
C ASP A 76 11.63 -8.02 14.93
N GLU A 77 12.34 -7.08 15.56
CA GLU A 77 12.54 -7.02 17.02
C GLU A 77 11.23 -6.81 17.81
N ASP A 78 10.18 -6.29 17.18
CA ASP A 78 8.89 -6.04 17.85
C ASP A 78 8.11 -7.31 18.14
N LEU A 79 8.25 -8.33 17.29
CA LEU A 79 7.59 -9.62 17.52
C LEU A 79 8.06 -10.18 18.86
N VAL A 80 9.38 -10.14 19.09
CA VAL A 80 10.03 -10.55 20.34
C VAL A 80 9.56 -9.67 21.49
N ARG A 81 9.64 -8.34 21.39
CA ARG A 81 9.20 -7.43 22.46
C ARG A 81 7.72 -7.63 22.85
N SER A 82 6.84 -7.86 21.89
CA SER A 82 5.41 -8.09 22.15
C SER A 82 5.13 -9.40 22.90
N LEU A 83 5.96 -10.43 22.69
CA LEU A 83 5.85 -11.71 23.38
C LEU A 83 6.37 -11.64 24.83
N TYR A 84 7.36 -10.77 25.10
CA TYR A 84 8.00 -10.67 26.42
C TYR A 84 7.50 -9.52 27.30
N SER A 85 6.91 -8.47 26.72
CA SER A 85 6.41 -7.32 27.49
C SER A 85 4.88 -7.30 27.56
N GLY A 86 4.33 -7.50 28.76
CA GLY A 86 2.89 -7.39 29.02
C GLY A 86 2.33 -5.96 28.95
N LYS A 87 3.14 -4.96 28.56
CA LYS A 87 2.73 -3.56 28.40
C LYS A 87 2.88 -3.14 26.94
N LYS A 88 1.79 -2.64 26.34
CA LYS A 88 1.84 -1.94 25.04
C LYS A 88 2.71 -0.69 25.19
N GLN A 89 3.96 -0.75 24.72
CA GLN A 89 4.81 0.42 24.60
C GLN A 89 4.35 1.22 23.38
N LEU A 90 4.03 2.50 23.58
CA LEU A 90 3.65 3.38 22.48
C LEU A 90 4.87 3.71 21.62
N PRO A 91 4.70 3.89 20.29
CA PRO A 91 5.77 4.31 19.40
C PRO A 91 6.43 5.63 19.84
N ASP A 92 7.76 5.65 19.95
CA ASP A 92 8.55 6.88 20.09
C ASP A 92 9.11 7.33 18.73
N ALA A 93 9.76 8.50 18.70
CA ALA A 93 10.28 9.08 17.45
C ALA A 93 11.38 8.21 16.81
N GLU A 94 12.23 7.57 17.61
CA GLU A 94 13.30 6.69 17.12
C GLU A 94 12.69 5.45 16.44
N TYR A 95 11.69 4.85 17.06
CA TYR A 95 10.96 3.72 16.53
C TYR A 95 10.23 4.07 15.23
N VAL A 96 9.52 5.21 15.17
CA VAL A 96 8.87 5.68 13.94
C VAL A 96 9.88 5.83 12.80
N GLN A 97 11.06 6.38 13.08
CA GLN A 97 12.12 6.52 12.07
C GLN A 97 12.65 5.16 11.61
N LYS A 98 12.83 4.20 12.52
CA LYS A 98 13.21 2.82 12.16
C LYS A 98 12.15 2.18 11.26
N CYS A 99 10.86 2.35 11.55
CA CYS A 99 9.77 1.84 10.72
C CYS A 99 9.76 2.46 9.32
N LYS A 100 9.98 3.79 9.20
CA LYS A 100 10.10 4.49 7.90
C LYS A 100 11.24 3.94 7.05
N ILE A 101 12.41 3.74 7.65
CA ILE A 101 13.57 3.16 6.95
C ILE A 101 13.30 1.70 6.55
N ALA A 102 12.68 0.93 7.44
CA ALA A 102 12.34 -0.47 7.19
C ALA A 102 11.35 -0.61 6.04
N ILE A 103 10.25 0.17 6.02
CA ILE A 103 9.25 0.09 4.95
C ILE A 103 9.81 0.50 3.60
N ALA A 104 10.61 1.56 3.52
CA ALA A 104 11.26 1.96 2.28
C ALA A 104 12.23 0.86 1.78
N ARG A 105 13.01 0.27 2.69
CA ARG A 105 13.95 -0.81 2.37
C ARG A 105 13.23 -2.05 1.88
N ASP A 106 12.19 -2.49 2.57
CA ASP A 106 11.46 -3.70 2.22
C ASP A 106 10.63 -3.51 0.95
N PHE A 107 10.07 -2.31 0.75
CA PHE A 107 9.46 -1.95 -0.52
C PHE A 107 10.48 -2.06 -1.66
N LYS A 108 11.68 -1.48 -1.53
CA LYS A 108 12.77 -1.65 -2.53
C LYS A 108 13.11 -3.12 -2.78
N LYS A 109 13.22 -3.94 -1.73
CA LYS A 109 13.46 -5.38 -1.89
C LYS A 109 12.35 -6.04 -2.69
N GLN A 110 11.09 -5.70 -2.44
CA GLN A 110 9.96 -6.24 -3.19
C GLN A 110 10.03 -5.88 -4.68
N LEU A 111 10.53 -4.69 -5.04
CA LEU A 111 10.74 -4.30 -6.44
C LEU A 111 11.79 -5.15 -7.16
N LEU A 112 12.67 -5.83 -6.42
CA LEU A 112 13.69 -6.73 -6.95
C LEU A 112 13.21 -8.19 -7.03
N LEU A 113 12.01 -8.51 -6.54
CA LEU A 113 11.48 -9.87 -6.53
C LEU A 113 10.78 -10.20 -7.86
N GLY A 114 11.43 -11.05 -8.64
CA GLY A 114 10.99 -11.45 -9.98
C GLY A 114 11.72 -10.68 -11.06
N LEU A 115 11.39 -10.97 -12.33
CA LEU A 115 11.96 -10.27 -13.47
C LEU A 115 11.19 -8.94 -13.66
N PRO A 116 11.86 -7.78 -13.60
CA PRO A 116 11.26 -6.51 -13.94
C PRO A 116 10.63 -6.56 -15.35
N SER A 117 9.38 -6.12 -15.48
CA SER A 117 8.71 -5.95 -16.77
C SER A 117 8.48 -4.47 -17.09
N LYS A 118 8.29 -4.14 -18.37
CA LYS A 118 7.88 -2.78 -18.78
C LYS A 118 6.59 -2.32 -18.09
N ASN A 119 5.68 -3.25 -17.81
CA ASN A 119 4.43 -2.94 -17.11
C ASN A 119 4.68 -2.61 -15.64
N ASP A 120 5.60 -3.31 -14.97
CA ASP A 120 6.01 -3.00 -13.60
C ASP A 120 6.67 -1.61 -13.53
N GLU A 121 7.54 -1.30 -14.49
CA GLU A 121 8.19 0.01 -14.62
C GLU A 121 7.16 1.13 -14.76
N TRP A 122 6.22 0.96 -15.71
CA TRP A 122 5.15 1.92 -15.94
C TRP A 122 4.27 2.09 -14.70
N THR A 123 3.90 0.99 -14.04
CA THR A 123 3.06 1.02 -12.82
C THR A 123 3.78 1.75 -11.67
N LEU A 124 5.08 1.50 -11.49
CA LEU A 124 5.87 2.16 -10.45
C LEU A 124 5.97 3.66 -10.70
N ARG A 125 6.31 4.05 -11.93
CA ARG A 125 6.36 5.47 -12.32
C ARG A 125 5.00 6.13 -12.15
N ARG A 126 3.92 5.43 -12.53
CA ARG A 126 2.56 5.96 -12.36
C ARG A 126 2.16 6.11 -10.90
N LEU A 127 2.48 5.13 -10.06
CA LEU A 127 2.26 5.23 -8.61
C LEU A 127 3.08 6.38 -7.99
N SER A 128 4.35 6.56 -8.38
CA SER A 128 5.17 7.70 -7.94
C SER A 128 4.53 9.04 -8.36
N ALA A 129 4.08 9.16 -9.61
CA ALA A 129 3.36 10.33 -10.10
C ALA A 129 2.07 10.60 -9.32
N GLN A 130 1.24 9.57 -9.11
CA GLN A 130 0.00 9.69 -8.32
C GLN A 130 0.27 10.17 -6.88
N MET A 131 1.36 9.73 -6.27
CA MET A 131 1.76 10.19 -4.93
C MET A 131 2.30 11.63 -4.94
N LYS A 132 3.10 12.01 -5.95
CA LYS A 132 3.59 13.39 -6.13
C LYS A 132 2.46 14.39 -6.42
N GLU A 133 1.43 13.96 -7.14
CA GLU A 133 0.21 14.73 -7.43
C GLU A 133 -0.77 14.78 -6.24
N GLU A 134 -0.41 14.21 -5.07
CA GLU A 134 -1.25 14.06 -3.88
C GLU A 134 -2.56 13.27 -4.11
N LYS A 135 -2.67 12.61 -5.27
CA LYS A 135 -3.81 11.75 -5.62
C LYS A 135 -3.88 10.52 -4.72
N VAL A 136 -2.72 9.92 -4.45
CA VAL A 136 -2.55 8.79 -3.54
C VAL A 136 -1.76 9.26 -2.32
N CYS A 137 -2.37 9.21 -1.15
CA CYS A 137 -1.67 9.42 0.13
C CYS A 137 -1.50 8.10 0.84
N VAL A 138 -0.28 7.79 1.29
CA VAL A 138 0.03 6.53 1.97
C VAL A 138 0.48 6.79 3.40
N ARG A 139 -0.21 6.17 4.36
CA ARG A 139 0.14 6.24 5.79
C ARG A 139 0.43 4.87 6.37
N LEU A 140 1.36 4.84 7.32
CA LEU A 140 1.72 3.67 8.12
C LEU A 140 1.14 3.80 9.54
N TYR A 141 0.33 2.83 9.94
CA TYR A 141 -0.25 2.78 11.28
C TYR A 141 0.64 2.01 12.25
N LEU A 142 1.09 2.67 13.32
CA LEU A 142 2.09 2.11 14.24
C LEU A 142 1.58 1.84 15.66
N ARG A 143 0.37 2.31 16.04
CA ARG A 143 -0.16 2.12 17.41
C ARG A 143 -0.26 0.66 17.82
N GLU A 144 -0.86 -0.17 16.98
CA GLU A 144 -0.91 -1.63 17.13
C GLU A 144 -0.95 -2.34 15.78
N PRO A 145 -0.65 -3.66 15.72
CA PRO A 145 -0.71 -4.40 14.47
C PRO A 145 -2.11 -4.30 13.85
N LEU A 146 -2.15 -3.84 12.60
CA LEU A 146 -3.40 -3.61 11.89
C LEU A 146 -3.48 -4.57 10.69
N HIS A 147 -4.18 -5.68 10.90
CA HIS A 147 -4.36 -6.74 9.92
C HIS A 147 -5.62 -6.59 9.05
N ALA A 148 -6.38 -5.51 9.19
CA ALA A 148 -7.61 -5.34 8.42
C ALA A 148 -7.34 -5.33 6.91
N LYS A 149 -8.31 -5.82 6.13
CA LYS A 149 -8.40 -5.62 4.69
C LYS A 149 -9.77 -5.06 4.39
N LEU A 150 -9.81 -3.74 4.21
CA LEU A 150 -11.02 -2.96 4.05
C LEU A 150 -10.83 -2.04 2.86
N TYR A 151 -11.79 -2.06 1.95
CA TYR A 151 -11.82 -1.25 0.74
C TYR A 151 -13.13 -0.48 0.72
N LEU A 152 -13.04 0.85 0.74
CA LEU A 152 -14.19 1.75 0.74
C LEU A 152 -14.18 2.58 -0.53
N ALA A 153 -15.34 2.74 -1.15
CA ALA A 153 -15.57 3.62 -2.30
C ALA A 153 -16.72 4.58 -2.00
N TYR A 154 -16.48 5.88 -2.17
CA TYR A 154 -17.38 6.94 -1.74
C TYR A 154 -18.11 7.55 -2.93
N ARG A 155 -19.44 7.51 -2.87
CA ARG A 155 -20.39 8.03 -3.85
C ARG A 155 -21.24 9.12 -3.19
N PRO A 156 -20.68 10.30 -2.91
CA PRO A 156 -21.32 11.31 -2.05
C PRO A 156 -22.64 11.84 -2.60
N ASP A 157 -22.88 11.73 -3.91
CA ASP A 157 -24.12 12.17 -4.55
C ASP A 157 -25.21 11.06 -4.61
N ASP A 158 -24.93 9.85 -4.12
CA ASP A 158 -25.88 8.74 -4.03
C ASP A 158 -26.58 8.72 -2.66
N ASN A 159 -27.88 9.03 -2.65
CA ASN A 159 -28.68 9.10 -1.43
C ASN A 159 -29.03 7.74 -0.82
N PHE A 160 -28.89 6.64 -1.57
CA PHE A 160 -29.28 5.30 -1.13
C PHE A 160 -28.11 4.47 -0.65
N ASN A 161 -26.96 4.61 -1.31
CA ASN A 161 -25.76 3.85 -0.94
C ASN A 161 -24.49 4.71 -1.15
N PRO A 162 -24.26 5.70 -0.25
CA PRO A 162 -23.17 6.66 -0.40
C PRO A 162 -21.77 6.06 -0.20
N ILE A 163 -21.67 4.87 0.40
CA ILE A 163 -20.40 4.19 0.67
C ILE A 163 -20.53 2.72 0.33
N GLN A 164 -19.75 2.24 -0.64
CA GLN A 164 -19.58 0.82 -0.88
C GLN A 164 -18.39 0.30 -0.09
N ALA A 165 -18.57 -0.82 0.60
CA ALA A 165 -17.51 -1.41 1.42
C ALA A 165 -17.27 -2.88 1.04
N ILE A 166 -16.02 -3.26 0.88
CA ILE A 166 -15.59 -4.66 0.83
C ILE A 166 -14.64 -4.93 1.98
N MET A 167 -14.89 -6.00 2.73
CA MET A 167 -13.99 -6.48 3.79
C MET A 167 -13.73 -7.98 3.63
N GLY A 168 -12.51 -8.41 3.94
CA GLY A 168 -12.19 -9.83 3.95
C GLY A 168 -10.76 -10.13 4.36
N SER A 169 -10.21 -11.18 3.76
CA SER A 169 -8.85 -11.66 4.03
C SER A 169 -7.80 -11.19 2.99
N SER A 170 -8.24 -10.64 1.85
CA SER A 170 -7.35 -10.26 0.73
C SER A 170 -6.61 -8.94 0.95
N ASN A 171 -5.28 -8.99 1.10
CA ASN A 171 -4.45 -7.77 1.04
C ASN A 171 -4.31 -7.26 -0.41
N LEU A 172 -3.88 -6.01 -0.57
CA LEU A 172 -3.55 -5.42 -1.87
C LEU A 172 -2.18 -5.91 -2.36
N THR A 173 -2.11 -7.22 -2.62
CA THR A 173 -0.95 -7.95 -3.13
C THR A 173 -1.39 -8.88 -4.24
N TYR A 174 -0.48 -9.27 -5.15
CA TYR A 174 -0.82 -10.25 -6.20
C TYR A 174 -1.51 -11.50 -5.65
N SER A 175 -0.93 -12.13 -4.63
CA SER A 175 -1.52 -13.33 -4.03
C SER A 175 -2.84 -13.04 -3.32
N GLY A 176 -2.98 -11.90 -2.64
CA GLY A 176 -4.23 -11.54 -1.98
C GLY A 176 -5.37 -11.32 -2.98
N LEU A 177 -5.05 -10.85 -4.19
CA LEU A 177 -6.04 -10.55 -5.23
C LEU A 177 -6.33 -11.74 -6.16
N THR A 178 -5.38 -12.66 -6.36
CA THR A 178 -5.51 -13.72 -7.37
C THR A 178 -5.51 -15.16 -6.83
N ARG A 179 -5.19 -15.37 -5.54
CA ARG A 179 -5.07 -16.73 -4.98
C ARG A 179 -6.42 -17.23 -4.47
N GLN A 180 -6.67 -18.54 -4.66
CA GLN A 180 -7.79 -19.25 -4.04
C GLN A 180 -7.57 -19.41 -2.53
N GLY A 181 -8.66 -19.38 -1.75
CA GLY A 181 -8.64 -19.50 -0.29
C GLY A 181 -8.72 -18.17 0.45
N GLU A 182 -8.86 -17.06 -0.27
CA GLU A 182 -9.28 -15.78 0.30
C GLU A 182 -10.80 -15.66 0.27
N LEU A 183 -11.40 -15.00 1.25
CA LEU A 183 -12.84 -14.75 1.31
C LEU A 183 -13.09 -13.27 1.60
N ASN A 184 -13.87 -12.63 0.73
CA ASN A 184 -14.25 -11.23 0.88
C ASN A 184 -15.76 -11.07 0.71
N ALA A 185 -16.33 -10.15 1.47
CA ALA A 185 -17.75 -9.82 1.43
C ALA A 185 -17.94 -8.34 1.08
N GLU A 186 -18.80 -8.08 0.10
CA GLU A 186 -19.33 -6.75 -0.21
C GLU A 186 -20.52 -6.45 0.69
N PHE A 187 -20.47 -5.28 1.33
CA PHE A 187 -21.54 -4.74 2.15
C PHE A 187 -22.21 -3.61 1.37
N ALA A 188 -23.49 -3.81 1.06
CA ALA A 188 -24.35 -2.80 0.43
C ALA A 188 -25.24 -2.08 1.47
N ASP A 189 -25.13 -2.43 2.74
CA ASP A 189 -25.87 -1.81 3.84
C ASP A 189 -25.15 -0.53 4.30
N SER A 190 -25.89 0.59 4.32
CA SER A 190 -25.33 1.91 4.57
C SER A 190 -24.82 2.07 6.01
N ASP A 191 -25.51 1.51 7.00
CA ASP A 191 -25.11 1.58 8.42
C ASP A 191 -23.78 0.86 8.67
N SER A 192 -23.63 -0.34 8.09
CA SER A 192 -22.38 -1.10 8.16
C SER A 192 -21.24 -0.35 7.47
N ALA A 193 -21.47 0.23 6.29
CA ALA A 193 -20.45 0.96 5.54
C ALA A 193 -20.01 2.26 6.23
N GLU A 194 -20.94 2.99 6.86
CA GLU A 194 -20.65 4.20 7.63
C GLU A 194 -19.76 3.89 8.85
N LYS A 195 -20.10 2.86 9.63
CA LYS A 195 -19.28 2.40 10.76
C LYS A 195 -17.86 2.01 10.34
N LEU A 196 -17.71 1.39 9.15
CA LEU A 196 -16.41 1.04 8.60
C LEU A 196 -15.62 2.28 8.16
N SER A 197 -16.30 3.28 7.59
CA SER A 197 -15.70 4.57 7.26
C SER A 197 -15.21 5.30 8.52
N GLU A 198 -16.04 5.41 9.55
CA GLU A 198 -15.66 6.02 10.83
C GLU A 198 -14.47 5.28 11.48
N TRP A 199 -14.49 3.95 11.43
CA TRP A 199 -13.40 3.11 11.93
C TRP A 199 -12.08 3.36 11.18
N PHE A 200 -12.15 3.60 9.86
CA PHE A 200 -11.01 3.96 9.03
C PHE A 200 -10.50 5.36 9.41
N ASP A 201 -11.39 6.35 9.47
CA ASP A 201 -11.04 7.74 9.78
C ASP A 201 -10.42 7.87 11.18
N ALA A 202 -10.90 7.11 12.17
CA ALA A 202 -10.31 7.08 13.50
C ALA A 202 -8.83 6.63 13.49
N ARG A 203 -8.46 5.70 12.59
CA ARG A 203 -7.07 5.22 12.44
C ARG A 203 -6.24 6.13 11.56
N TRP A 204 -6.83 6.65 10.49
CA TRP A 204 -6.18 7.61 9.59
C TRP A 204 -5.75 8.88 10.33
N ASN A 205 -6.59 9.35 11.27
CA ASN A 205 -6.35 10.55 12.06
C ASN A 205 -5.59 10.28 13.38
N ASP A 206 -5.22 9.03 13.66
CA ASP A 206 -4.45 8.70 14.84
C ASP A 206 -3.05 9.32 14.78
N LYS A 207 -2.54 9.79 15.93
CA LYS A 207 -1.20 10.41 16.01
C LYS A 207 -0.04 9.46 15.63
N PHE A 208 -0.26 8.15 15.66
CA PHE A 208 0.69 7.13 15.22
C PHE A 208 0.39 6.61 13.81
N CYS A 209 -0.48 7.31 13.07
CA CYS A 209 -0.67 7.14 11.64
C CYS A 209 0.26 8.10 10.92
N ILE A 210 1.39 7.58 10.47
CA ILE A 210 2.51 8.37 9.98
C ILE A 210 2.46 8.41 8.46
N ASP A 211 2.52 9.61 7.88
CA ASP A 211 2.69 9.76 6.44
C ASP A 211 4.06 9.24 5.99
N ILE A 212 4.02 8.31 5.04
CA ILE A 212 5.18 7.66 4.44
C ILE A 212 5.23 7.87 2.91
N THR A 213 4.38 8.73 2.37
CA THR A 213 4.22 8.96 0.93
C THR A 213 5.56 9.35 0.31
N LYS A 214 6.32 10.24 0.97
CA LYS A 214 7.65 10.69 0.52
C LYS A 214 8.66 9.56 0.51
N GLU A 215 8.70 8.74 1.55
CA GLU A 215 9.60 7.61 1.65
C GLU A 215 9.34 6.56 0.55
N LEU A 216 8.07 6.38 0.14
CA LEU A 216 7.72 5.52 -0.98
C LEU A 216 8.07 6.14 -2.33
N ILE A 217 7.83 7.44 -2.54
CA ILE A 217 8.28 8.17 -3.73
C ILE A 217 9.80 8.01 -3.88
N ASP A 218 10.57 8.34 -2.84
CA ASP A 218 12.03 8.21 -2.82
C ASP A 218 12.48 6.77 -3.05
N ALA A 219 11.70 5.79 -2.57
CA ALA A 219 11.99 4.39 -2.78
C ALA A 219 11.85 3.98 -4.25
N ILE A 220 10.85 4.52 -4.97
CA ILE A 220 10.59 4.26 -6.39
C ILE A 220 11.59 5.03 -7.27
N ASP A 221 11.73 6.33 -7.03
CA ASP A 221 12.52 7.22 -7.89
C ASP A 221 14.01 6.86 -7.86
N ASN A 222 14.51 6.36 -6.72
CA ASN A 222 15.88 5.87 -6.57
C ASN A 222 16.00 4.35 -6.78
N SER A 223 15.06 3.74 -7.49
CA SER A 223 15.09 2.33 -7.87
C SER A 223 15.41 2.16 -9.36
N TRP A 224 15.42 0.91 -9.83
CA TRP A 224 15.56 0.60 -11.24
C TRP A 224 14.44 1.20 -12.12
N ALA A 225 13.30 1.59 -11.53
CA ALA A 225 12.16 2.18 -12.21
C ALA A 225 12.14 3.72 -12.18
N GLY A 226 13.19 4.37 -11.66
CA GLY A 226 13.32 5.83 -11.65
C GLY A 226 13.26 6.44 -13.05
N GLU A 227 12.92 7.73 -13.15
CA GLU A 227 12.87 8.46 -14.43
C GLU A 227 14.27 8.76 -15.00
N GLU A 228 15.29 8.79 -14.15
CA GLU A 228 16.66 8.98 -14.60
C GLU A 228 17.17 7.74 -15.33
N ASP A 229 17.35 7.87 -16.64
CA ASP A 229 18.06 6.87 -17.43
C ASP A 229 19.51 6.79 -16.92
N ILE A 230 19.91 5.62 -16.44
CA ILE A 230 21.30 5.35 -16.04
C ILE A 230 22.07 4.95 -17.31
N PRO A 231 23.05 5.74 -17.78
CA PRO A 231 23.87 5.37 -18.93
C PRO A 231 24.43 3.94 -18.81
N PRO A 232 24.40 3.13 -19.89
CA PRO A 232 24.93 1.76 -19.88
C PRO A 232 26.37 1.65 -19.36
N TYR A 233 27.17 2.70 -19.58
CA TYR A 233 28.53 2.83 -19.04
C TYR A 233 28.59 2.72 -17.50
N TYR A 234 27.68 3.37 -16.77
CA TYR A 234 27.67 3.31 -15.31
C TYR A 234 27.20 1.96 -14.79
N ILE A 235 26.28 1.30 -15.50
CA ILE A 235 25.87 -0.08 -15.21
C ILE A 235 27.08 -1.00 -15.36
N TYR A 236 27.82 -0.88 -16.47
CA TYR A 236 29.04 -1.66 -16.70
C TYR A 236 30.08 -1.45 -15.59
N LEU A 237 30.40 -0.20 -15.25
CA LEU A 237 31.36 0.12 -14.16
C LEU A 237 30.93 -0.49 -12.83
N LYS A 238 29.64 -0.39 -12.48
CA LYS A 238 29.10 -0.95 -11.25
C LYS A 238 29.21 -2.48 -11.23
N THR A 239 28.93 -3.14 -12.35
CA THR A 239 29.12 -4.59 -12.49
C THR A 239 30.59 -4.97 -12.31
N VAL A 240 31.52 -4.30 -13.01
CA VAL A 240 32.96 -4.54 -12.90
C VAL A 240 33.46 -4.36 -11.47
N TYR A 241 33.05 -3.29 -10.78
CA TYR A 241 33.39 -3.04 -9.38
C TYR A 241 32.88 -4.15 -8.46
N HIS A 242 31.62 -4.56 -8.60
CA HIS A 242 31.08 -5.63 -7.78
C HIS A 242 31.73 -6.99 -8.06
N THR A 243 32.06 -7.31 -9.31
CA THR A 243 32.78 -8.56 -9.63
C THR A 243 34.21 -8.53 -9.10
N SER A 244 34.92 -7.41 -9.22
CA SER A 244 36.31 -7.31 -8.76
C SER A 244 36.44 -7.33 -7.23
N VAL A 245 35.50 -6.70 -6.51
CA VAL A 245 35.46 -6.76 -5.04
C VAL A 245 35.11 -8.17 -4.55
N ARG A 246 34.19 -8.86 -5.23
CA ARG A 246 33.78 -10.23 -4.87
C ARG A 246 34.88 -11.27 -5.14
N ASP A 247 35.68 -11.07 -6.17
CA ASP A 247 36.87 -11.89 -6.44
C ASP A 247 38.01 -11.63 -5.43
N ASN A 248 38.12 -10.41 -4.91
CA ASN A 248 39.12 -10.08 -3.88
C ASN A 248 38.81 -10.74 -2.52
N GLU A 249 37.53 -10.89 -2.15
CA GLU A 249 37.13 -11.67 -0.95
C GLU A 249 37.38 -13.18 -1.10
N LEU A 250 37.31 -13.72 -2.32
CA LEU A 250 37.65 -15.11 -2.61
C LEU A 250 39.16 -15.35 -2.55
N TYR A 251 39.97 -14.41 -3.01
CA TYR A 251 41.43 -14.47 -2.94
C TYR A 251 41.97 -14.42 -1.49
N LEU A 252 41.35 -13.65 -0.60
CA LEU A 252 41.74 -13.57 0.81
C LEU A 252 41.32 -14.78 1.67
N LYS A 253 40.39 -15.63 1.19
CA LYS A 253 40.04 -16.91 1.84
C LYS A 253 40.85 -18.10 1.35
N ALA A 254 41.62 -17.93 0.28
CA ALA A 254 42.47 -18.96 -0.32
C ALA A 254 43.96 -18.85 0.09
N LEU A 255 44.30 -17.88 0.95
CA LEU A 255 45.58 -17.73 1.64
C LEU A 255 45.40 -18.03 3.12
#